data_AF-A0A938V6J4-F1
#
_entry.id   AF-A0A938V6J4-F1
#
_cell.length_a   1.000
_cell.length_b   1.000
_cell.length_c   1.000
_cell.angle_alpha   90.00
_cell.angle_beta   90.00
_cell.angle_gamma   90.00
#
_symmetry.space_group_name_H-M   'P 1'
#
loop_
_entity.id
_entity.type
_entity.pdbx_description
1 polymer ?
#
loop_
_entity_poly.entity_id
_entity_poly.type
_entity_poly.pdbx_seq_one_letter_code
_entity_poly.pdbx_strand_id
1 'polypeptide(L)'
;MAVGSSGIGGRRVSRRRFLLDLSVLASGGMLAACSSGAGPGDASADLTGDGPLDLPADTVPEAAGTDACRRQPCPASGEVVLGLVAPGAAGSVQEGVTELLSTLDWSWLTPGDRVFVKLSCNSGNLHPAVTSPVAVRAVCQELLSRGAGEVLAGDQAGIASVRLDMNGKLTGSTRGLMEKNGLLAAIEESGATPWCFEEHGHQQGFFAAGMAGVPGSHWSDGPWVASVLEEVDHVVTLPRLSSHLIGGC
;
A
#
# COMPACT_ATOMS: atom_id res chain seq x y z
N MET A 1 26.54 -22.52 -30.51
CA MET A 1 25.44 -21.55 -30.34
C MET A 1 25.18 -21.43 -28.86
N ALA A 2 25.59 -20.32 -28.24
CA ALA A 2 25.28 -20.03 -26.84
C ALA A 2 23.93 -19.31 -26.80
N VAL A 3 22.95 -19.92 -26.14
CA VAL A 3 21.69 -19.27 -25.79
C VAL A 3 22.01 -18.35 -24.61
N GLY A 4 22.07 -17.04 -24.87
CA GLY A 4 22.29 -16.03 -23.83
C GLY A 4 21.09 -15.99 -22.89
N SER A 5 21.35 -16.07 -21.58
CA SER A 5 20.34 -15.89 -20.55
C SER A 5 19.89 -14.43 -20.51
N SER A 6 18.71 -14.16 -21.06
CA SER A 6 18.05 -12.85 -20.97
C SER A 6 17.26 -12.80 -19.66
N GLY A 7 17.93 -12.50 -18.54
CA GLY A 7 17.28 -12.43 -17.23
C GLY A 7 16.94 -11.01 -16.83
N ILE A 8 15.68 -10.72 -16.50
CA ILE A 8 15.29 -9.52 -15.77
C ILE A 8 15.81 -9.70 -14.35
N GLY A 9 17.01 -9.18 -14.07
CA GLY A 9 17.69 -9.39 -12.80
C GLY A 9 17.01 -8.64 -11.65
N GLY A 10 16.21 -9.35 -10.84
CA GLY A 10 15.77 -8.85 -9.55
C GLY A 10 16.94 -8.83 -8.55
N ARG A 11 17.19 -7.68 -7.91
CA ARG A 11 18.18 -7.57 -6.81
C ARG A 11 17.46 -7.26 -5.50
N ARG A 12 17.78 -8.01 -4.44
CA ARG A 12 17.42 -7.65 -3.07
C ARG A 12 18.32 -6.52 -2.59
N VAL A 13 17.71 -5.44 -2.12
CA VAL A 13 18.40 -4.28 -1.56
C VAL A 13 17.83 -3.97 -0.19
N SER A 14 18.65 -3.43 0.72
CA SER A 14 18.14 -2.97 2.01
C SER A 14 17.22 -1.74 1.80
N ARG A 15 16.20 -1.58 2.65
CA ARG A 15 15.29 -0.42 2.62
C ARG A 15 16.04 0.91 2.63
N ARG A 16 17.11 1.03 3.43
CA ARG A 16 17.95 2.24 3.47
C ARG A 16 18.62 2.50 2.12
N ARG A 17 19.17 1.45 1.49
CA ARG A 17 19.83 1.59 0.18
C ARG A 17 18.83 1.93 -0.91
N PHE A 18 17.66 1.30 -0.91
CA PHE A 18 16.56 1.59 -1.81
C PHE A 18 16.13 3.06 -1.76
N LEU A 19 15.91 3.61 -0.57
CA LEU A 19 15.52 5.02 -0.40
C LEU A 19 16.61 5.99 -0.88
N LEU A 20 17.88 5.65 -0.68
CA LEU A 20 19.01 6.44 -1.18
C LEU A 20 19.10 6.37 -2.71
N ASP A 21 18.93 5.20 -3.32
CA ASP A 21 18.99 5.03 -4.77
C ASP A 21 17.81 5.73 -5.48
N LEU A 22 16.63 5.78 -4.86
CA LEU A 22 15.47 6.54 -5.36
C LEU A 22 15.76 8.04 -5.48
N SER A 23 16.51 8.63 -4.54
CA SER A 23 16.87 10.05 -4.59
C SER A 23 17.74 10.42 -5.81
N VAL A 24 18.36 9.41 -6.46
CA VAL A 24 19.25 9.58 -7.62
C VAL A 24 18.56 9.24 -8.95
N LEU A 25 17.50 8.42 -8.94
CA LEU A 25 16.91 7.80 -10.14
C LEU A 25 15.58 8.42 -10.63
N ALA A 26 15.28 9.67 -10.28
CA ALA A 26 14.00 10.35 -10.54
C ALA A 26 13.60 10.59 -12.02
N SER A 27 13.95 9.69 -12.96
CA SER A 27 13.59 9.78 -14.38
C SER A 27 13.11 8.47 -15.01
N GLY A 28 12.99 7.36 -14.27
CA GLY A 28 12.52 6.07 -14.81
C GLY A 28 11.45 5.42 -13.93
N GLY A 29 10.37 4.93 -14.55
CA GLY A 29 9.27 4.25 -13.85
C GLY A 29 9.75 3.05 -13.04
N MET A 30 9.44 3.03 -11.75
CA MET A 30 9.92 2.04 -10.78
C MET A 30 8.73 1.46 -10.03
N LEU A 31 8.65 0.13 -9.96
CA LEU A 31 7.69 -0.58 -9.13
C LEU A 31 8.37 -1.00 -7.84
N ALA A 32 7.82 -0.61 -6.69
CA ALA A 32 8.35 -0.93 -5.38
C ALA A 32 7.29 -1.70 -4.59
N ALA A 33 7.57 -2.97 -4.31
CA ALA A 33 6.81 -3.76 -3.34
C ALA A 33 7.60 -3.77 -2.03
N CYS A 34 7.08 -3.10 -1.01
CA CYS A 34 7.67 -3.09 0.33
C CYS A 34 6.87 -4.06 1.22
N SER A 35 7.55 -5.02 1.85
CA SER A 35 7.05 -5.67 3.07
C SER A 35 7.28 -4.73 4.24
N SER A 36 6.22 -4.25 4.89
CA SER A 36 6.32 -3.29 6.00
C SER A 36 6.55 -3.97 7.35
N GLY A 37 7.66 -3.63 8.02
CA GLY A 37 8.00 -3.93 9.43
C GLY A 37 9.00 -2.89 9.99
N ALA A 38 8.91 -2.58 11.29
CA ALA A 38 9.15 -1.26 11.90
C ALA A 38 10.49 -1.03 12.65
N GLY A 39 10.73 0.23 13.04
CA GLY A 39 11.28 0.62 14.35
C GLY A 39 12.79 0.94 14.46
N PRO A 40 13.18 2.11 15.01
CA PRO A 40 14.58 2.45 15.30
C PRO A 40 15.00 1.91 16.68
N GLY A 41 16.23 1.41 16.79
CA GLY A 41 16.84 0.98 18.06
C GLY A 41 18.30 1.39 18.15
N ASP A 42 18.51 2.47 18.90
CA ASP A 42 19.65 2.95 19.70
C ASP A 42 21.11 2.81 19.21
N ALA A 43 21.80 3.96 19.11
CA ALA A 43 22.83 4.31 20.09
C ALA A 43 23.38 5.75 19.91
N SER A 44 23.40 6.45 21.04
CA SER A 44 24.43 7.39 21.55
C SER A 44 23.97 8.83 21.82
N ALA A 45 24.26 9.22 23.06
CA ALA A 45 23.90 10.43 23.77
C ALA A 45 24.79 11.64 23.39
N ASP A 46 24.28 12.86 23.59
CA ASP A 46 24.82 13.76 24.62
C ASP A 46 24.01 15.08 24.77
N LEU A 47 23.63 15.34 26.03
CA LEU A 47 23.72 16.58 26.83
C LEU A 47 23.09 17.89 26.33
N THR A 48 22.03 18.34 27.00
CA THR A 48 22.10 19.36 28.09
C THR A 48 20.69 19.90 28.43
N GLY A 49 20.34 19.97 29.72
CA GLY A 49 19.14 20.67 30.17
C GLY A 49 18.63 20.23 31.56
N ASP A 50 19.18 20.85 32.60
CA ASP A 50 18.83 20.72 34.01
C ASP A 50 17.34 20.92 34.35
N GLY A 51 16.82 20.11 35.29
CA GLY A 51 15.64 20.42 36.08
C GLY A 51 14.94 19.18 36.67
N PRO A 52 14.86 19.01 38.01
CA PRO A 52 14.15 17.88 38.61
C PRO A 52 12.66 18.22 38.77
N LEU A 53 11.78 17.42 38.20
CA LEU A 53 10.36 17.40 38.57
C LEU A 53 9.93 15.96 38.82
N ASP A 54 9.78 15.68 40.10
CA ASP A 54 9.40 14.43 40.75
C ASP A 54 7.88 14.45 40.98
N LEU A 55 7.11 13.48 40.48
CA LEU A 55 5.69 13.22 40.84
C LEU A 55 5.26 11.80 40.40
N PRO A 56 4.22 11.20 41.03
CA PRO A 56 4.31 9.90 41.70
C PRO A 56 3.79 8.70 40.88
N ALA A 57 4.14 7.51 41.36
CA ALA A 57 3.62 6.23 40.89
C ALA A 57 2.16 6.01 41.33
N ASP A 58 1.22 6.13 40.38
CA ASP A 58 -0.14 5.62 40.56
C ASP A 58 -0.33 4.34 39.75
N THR A 59 -0.47 3.25 40.48
CA THR A 59 -0.95 1.95 40.03
C THR A 59 -2.39 2.05 39.51
N VAL A 60 -2.63 1.66 38.26
CA VAL A 60 -3.97 1.47 37.70
C VAL A 60 -4.23 -0.04 37.53
N PRO A 61 -5.41 -0.57 37.94
CA PRO A 61 -5.67 -2.00 37.95
C PRO A 61 -5.88 -2.57 36.55
N GLU A 62 -5.40 -3.78 36.36
CA GLU A 62 -5.58 -4.61 35.16
C GLU A 62 -7.07 -4.98 35.00
N ALA A 63 -7.75 -4.33 34.06
CA ALA A 63 -9.09 -4.73 33.65
C ALA A 63 -8.98 -5.85 32.60
N ALA A 64 -9.29 -7.07 33.04
CA ALA A 64 -9.43 -8.24 32.18
C ALA A 64 -10.57 -8.04 31.17
N GLY A 65 -10.20 -7.87 29.90
CA GLY A 65 -11.10 -7.89 28.76
C GLY A 65 -10.43 -8.70 27.65
N THR A 66 -11.02 -9.83 27.30
CA THR A 66 -10.54 -10.77 26.28
C THR A 66 -10.63 -10.15 24.88
N ASP A 67 -9.55 -9.54 24.40
CA ASP A 67 -9.41 -9.13 23.01
C ASP A 67 -8.65 -10.21 22.23
N ALA A 68 -9.41 -11.03 21.51
CA ALA A 68 -8.90 -12.07 20.64
C ALA A 68 -8.71 -11.57 19.20
N CYS A 69 -8.15 -10.37 19.00
CA CYS A 69 -7.49 -10.04 17.75
C CYS A 69 -6.03 -10.50 17.85
N ARG A 70 -5.77 -11.76 17.50
CA ARG A 70 -4.42 -12.33 17.46
C ARG A 70 -3.63 -11.61 16.37
N ARG A 71 -2.98 -10.48 16.71
CA ARG A 71 -1.99 -9.81 15.86
C ARG A 71 -0.88 -10.81 15.56
N GLN A 72 -0.93 -11.41 14.38
CA GLN A 72 0.14 -12.26 13.90
C GLN A 72 1.38 -11.37 13.69
N PRO A 73 2.51 -11.63 14.35
CA PRO A 73 3.71 -10.83 14.16
C PRO A 73 4.19 -10.99 12.71
N CYS A 74 4.22 -9.88 11.98
CA CYS A 74 4.82 -9.81 10.66
C CYS A 74 6.30 -10.23 10.76
N PRO A 75 6.79 -11.17 9.94
CA PRO A 75 8.19 -11.58 9.98
C PRO A 75 9.10 -10.41 9.59
N ALA A 76 10.15 -10.20 10.38
CA ALA A 76 11.12 -9.13 10.17
C ALA A 76 11.93 -9.38 8.88
N SER A 77 11.66 -8.61 7.83
CA SER A 77 12.60 -8.43 6.72
C SER A 77 12.46 -7.02 6.14
N GLY A 78 13.51 -6.20 6.35
CA GLY A 78 13.66 -4.86 5.77
C GLY A 78 14.28 -4.86 4.38
N GLU A 79 14.21 -5.98 3.67
CA GLU A 79 14.68 -6.11 2.29
C GLU A 79 13.57 -5.73 1.31
N VAL A 80 13.94 -5.02 0.25
CA VAL A 80 13.07 -4.68 -0.87
C VAL A 80 13.61 -5.42 -2.09
N VAL A 81 12.71 -6.01 -2.88
CA VAL A 81 13.08 -6.55 -4.20
C VAL A 81 12.94 -5.44 -5.22
N LEU A 82 14.04 -5.10 -5.88
CA LEU A 82 14.07 -4.15 -6.98
C LEU A 82 14.19 -4.88 -8.31
N GLY A 83 13.15 -4.75 -9.14
CA GLY A 83 13.17 -5.13 -10.55
C GLY A 83 13.37 -3.90 -11.41
N LEU A 84 14.40 -3.91 -12.26
CA LEU A 84 14.60 -2.88 -13.27
C LEU A 84 14.25 -3.48 -14.64
N VAL A 85 13.21 -2.95 -15.27
CA VAL A 85 12.87 -3.30 -16.65
C VAL A 85 13.46 -2.23 -17.55
N ALA A 86 14.53 -2.56 -18.27
CA ALA A 86 15.16 -1.64 -19.20
C ALA A 86 14.22 -1.33 -20.39
N PRO A 87 14.16 -0.08 -20.87
CA PRO A 87 13.47 0.24 -22.12
C PRO A 87 14.03 -0.61 -23.28
N GLY A 88 13.18 -1.40 -23.94
CA GLY A 88 13.59 -2.27 -25.05
C GLY A 88 14.22 -3.61 -24.66
N ALA A 89 14.17 -4.01 -23.39
CA ALA A 89 14.50 -5.38 -22.99
C ALA A 89 13.60 -6.39 -23.73
N ALA A 90 14.15 -7.58 -24.04
CA ALA A 90 13.36 -8.66 -24.63
C ALA A 90 12.31 -9.13 -23.60
N GLY A 91 11.04 -8.92 -23.91
CA GLY A 91 9.90 -9.22 -23.04
C GLY A 91 9.02 -8.00 -22.76
N SER A 92 7.80 -8.23 -22.28
CA SER A 92 6.89 -7.15 -21.90
C SER A 92 7.15 -6.65 -20.48
N VAL A 93 6.80 -5.39 -20.17
CA VAL A 93 6.84 -4.87 -18.78
C VAL A 93 6.05 -5.78 -17.83
N GLN A 94 5.00 -6.42 -18.32
CA GLN A 94 4.18 -7.35 -17.55
C GLN A 94 4.97 -8.61 -17.15
N GLU A 95 5.73 -9.20 -18.07
CA GLU A 95 6.58 -10.37 -17.78
C GLU A 95 7.61 -10.04 -16.71
N GLY A 96 8.24 -8.86 -16.77
CA GLY A 96 9.19 -8.42 -15.75
C GLY A 96 8.56 -8.23 -14.37
N VAL A 97 7.31 -7.73 -14.31
CA VAL A 97 6.58 -7.66 -13.04
C VAL A 97 6.23 -9.05 -12.53
N THR A 98 5.75 -9.95 -13.39
CA THR A 98 5.43 -11.33 -13.00
C THR A 98 6.68 -12.08 -12.50
N GLU A 99 7.82 -11.94 -13.18
CA GLU A 99 9.09 -12.52 -12.72
C GLU A 99 9.47 -11.98 -11.34
N LEU A 100 9.38 -10.67 -11.12
CA LEU A 100 9.62 -10.07 -9.81
C LEU A 100 8.70 -10.66 -8.73
N LEU A 101 7.40 -10.73 -9.00
CA LEU A 101 6.40 -11.24 -8.06
C LEU A 101 6.68 -12.70 -7.67
N SER A 102 7.21 -13.51 -8.59
CA SER A 102 7.59 -14.90 -8.31
C SER A 102 8.69 -15.04 -7.24
N THR A 103 9.47 -13.98 -7.01
CA THR A 103 10.56 -13.96 -6.02
C THR A 103 10.13 -13.48 -4.62
N LEU A 104 8.91 -12.97 -4.49
CA LEU A 104 8.38 -12.48 -3.23
C LEU A 104 7.96 -13.64 -2.32
N ASP A 105 7.92 -13.35 -1.02
CA ASP A 105 7.33 -14.26 -0.05
C ASP A 105 5.81 -14.10 -0.07
N TRP A 106 5.12 -15.23 -0.27
CA TRP A 106 3.67 -15.35 -0.32
C TRP A 106 3.11 -16.22 0.81
N SER A 107 3.94 -16.59 1.80
CA SER A 107 3.53 -17.43 2.93
C SER A 107 2.43 -16.81 3.81
N TRP A 108 2.16 -15.52 3.64
CA TRP A 108 1.07 -14.80 4.29
C TRP A 108 -0.30 -15.03 3.62
N LEU A 109 -0.34 -15.44 2.36
CA LEU A 109 -1.58 -15.64 1.61
C LEU A 109 -2.08 -17.08 1.78
N THR A 110 -3.27 -17.24 2.34
CA THR A 110 -3.96 -18.52 2.47
C THR A 110 -4.99 -18.69 1.35
N PRO A 111 -5.17 -19.89 0.78
CA PRO A 111 -6.21 -20.12 -0.20
C PRO A 111 -7.61 -19.77 0.34
N GLY A 112 -8.35 -18.98 -0.41
CA GLY A 112 -9.66 -18.45 -0.03
C GLY A 112 -9.64 -17.05 0.57
N ASP A 113 -8.46 -16.50 0.92
CA ASP A 113 -8.35 -15.16 1.50
C ASP A 113 -8.91 -14.09 0.54
N ARG A 114 -9.55 -13.07 1.12
CA ARG A 114 -9.98 -11.86 0.44
C ARG A 114 -8.87 -10.83 0.55
N VAL A 115 -8.43 -10.27 -0.58
CA VAL A 115 -7.32 -9.32 -0.62
C VAL A 115 -7.78 -8.01 -1.24
N PHE A 116 -7.51 -6.89 -0.55
CA PHE A 116 -7.70 -5.56 -1.12
C PHE A 116 -6.39 -4.99 -1.65
N VAL A 117 -6.35 -4.67 -2.95
CA VAL A 117 -5.24 -4.02 -3.63
C VAL A 117 -5.50 -2.51 -3.69
N LYS A 118 -4.88 -1.76 -2.78
CA LYS A 118 -4.98 -0.30 -2.71
C LYS A 118 -4.16 0.35 -3.83
N LEU A 119 -4.83 1.09 -4.70
CA LEU A 119 -4.22 1.83 -5.81
C LEU A 119 -3.92 3.29 -5.45
N SER A 120 -3.31 4.02 -6.39
CA SER A 120 -3.14 5.47 -6.40
C SER A 120 -3.81 6.04 -7.65
N CYS A 121 -5.01 6.61 -7.50
CA CYS A 121 -5.82 7.16 -8.58
C CYS A 121 -6.38 8.53 -8.17
N ASN A 122 -5.57 9.59 -8.25
CA ASN A 122 -6.00 10.94 -7.90
C ASN A 122 -6.62 11.73 -9.06
N SER A 123 -6.44 11.29 -10.30
CA SER A 123 -6.83 11.98 -11.53
C SER A 123 -7.01 10.99 -12.69
N GLY A 124 -7.50 11.48 -13.83
CA GLY A 124 -7.66 10.68 -15.06
C GLY A 124 -6.41 10.66 -15.94
N ASN A 125 -5.27 11.15 -15.45
CA ASN A 125 -4.01 11.14 -16.18
C ASN A 125 -3.43 9.72 -16.22
N LEU A 126 -2.72 9.40 -17.30
CA LEU A 126 -2.06 8.09 -17.48
C LEU A 126 -0.89 7.91 -16.51
N HIS A 127 -0.46 6.66 -16.29
CA HIS A 127 0.81 6.36 -15.63
C HIS A 127 1.96 7.17 -16.27
N PRO A 128 2.88 7.80 -15.48
CA PRO A 128 3.11 7.63 -14.06
C PRO A 128 2.28 8.55 -13.14
N ALA A 129 1.22 9.20 -13.63
CA ALA A 129 0.30 10.01 -12.83
C ALA A 129 -0.62 9.18 -11.91
N VAL A 130 -0.70 7.87 -12.13
CA VAL A 130 -1.45 6.89 -11.33
C VAL A 130 -0.63 5.61 -11.17
N THR A 131 -1.10 4.68 -10.33
CA THR A 131 -0.54 3.31 -10.29
C THR A 131 -0.48 2.74 -11.70
N SER A 132 0.59 2.00 -12.01
CA SER A 132 0.74 1.38 -13.33
C SER A 132 -0.36 0.34 -13.59
N PRO A 133 -1.17 0.47 -14.67
CA PRO A 133 -2.15 -0.55 -15.03
C PRO A 133 -1.53 -1.93 -15.28
N VAL A 134 -0.28 -1.97 -15.77
CA VAL A 134 0.46 -3.23 -15.95
C VAL A 134 0.74 -3.91 -14.61
N ALA A 135 1.10 -3.13 -13.58
CA ALA A 135 1.35 -3.67 -12.25
C ALA A 135 0.06 -4.15 -11.58
N VAL A 136 -1.05 -3.42 -11.76
CA VAL A 136 -2.36 -3.85 -11.26
C VAL A 136 -2.73 -5.21 -11.84
N ARG A 137 -2.67 -5.38 -13.16
CA ARG A 137 -2.95 -6.68 -13.80
C ARG A 137 -2.09 -7.80 -13.22
N ALA A 138 -0.77 -7.60 -13.21
CA ALA A 138 0.16 -8.65 -12.78
C ALA A 138 -0.04 -9.04 -11.30
N VAL A 139 -0.23 -8.08 -10.41
CA VAL A 139 -0.41 -8.33 -8.97
C VAL A 139 -1.75 -9.01 -8.69
N CYS A 140 -2.84 -8.53 -9.28
CA CYS A 140 -4.15 -9.15 -9.10
C CYS A 140 -4.18 -10.58 -9.66
N GLN A 141 -3.60 -10.80 -10.84
CA GLN A 141 -3.49 -12.14 -11.42
C GLN A 141 -2.63 -13.07 -10.57
N GLU A 142 -1.53 -12.59 -10.00
CA GLU A 142 -0.67 -13.38 -9.12
C GLU A 142 -1.38 -13.77 -7.81
N LEU A 143 -2.15 -12.86 -7.21
CA LEU A 143 -2.94 -13.14 -6.02
C LEU A 143 -3.98 -14.25 -6.28
N LEU A 144 -4.73 -14.10 -7.37
CA LEU A 144 -5.75 -15.07 -7.78
C LEU A 144 -5.12 -16.43 -8.15
N SER A 145 -4.01 -16.44 -8.88
CA SER A 145 -3.33 -17.68 -9.28
C SER A 145 -2.76 -18.46 -8.10
N ARG A 146 -2.43 -17.76 -7.01
CA ARG A 146 -1.97 -18.34 -5.73
C ARG A 146 -3.10 -18.78 -4.81
N GLY A 147 -4.35 -18.57 -5.21
CA GLY A 147 -5.53 -19.09 -4.53
C GLY A 147 -6.28 -18.09 -3.67
N ALA A 148 -6.02 -16.78 -3.77
CA ALA A 148 -6.93 -15.78 -3.18
C ALA A 148 -8.37 -16.05 -3.65
N GLY A 149 -9.32 -16.05 -2.73
CA GLY A 149 -10.73 -16.33 -3.03
C GLY A 149 -11.40 -15.15 -3.73
N GLU A 150 -11.01 -13.93 -3.36
CA GLU A 150 -11.47 -12.69 -3.97
C GLU A 150 -10.37 -11.64 -3.93
N VAL A 151 -10.22 -10.90 -5.03
CA VAL A 151 -9.34 -9.73 -5.08
C VAL A 151 -10.18 -8.51 -5.41
N LEU A 152 -10.23 -7.58 -4.47
CA LEU A 152 -10.82 -6.25 -4.64
C LEU A 152 -9.67 -5.28 -4.97
N ALA A 153 -9.86 -4.34 -5.89
CA ALA A 153 -8.83 -3.37 -6.21
C ALA A 153 -9.42 -1.98 -6.39
N GLY A 154 -8.82 -0.96 -5.78
CA GLY A 154 -9.31 0.39 -5.95
C GLY A 154 -8.73 1.44 -5.03
N ASP A 155 -9.40 2.59 -5.00
CA ASP A 155 -8.97 3.83 -4.34
C ASP A 155 -10.15 4.82 -4.22
N GLN A 156 -9.87 6.00 -3.69
CA GLN A 156 -10.65 7.22 -3.83
C GLN A 156 -9.82 8.32 -4.50
N ALA A 157 -10.41 9.03 -5.44
CA ALA A 157 -9.78 10.18 -6.08
C ALA A 157 -9.58 11.37 -5.13
N GLY A 158 -8.73 12.31 -5.56
CA GLY A 158 -8.39 13.48 -4.76
C GLY A 158 -9.59 14.41 -4.52
N ILE A 159 -9.44 15.34 -3.58
CA ILE A 159 -10.49 16.28 -3.13
C ILE A 159 -11.13 17.12 -4.25
N ALA A 160 -10.44 17.31 -5.38
CA ALA A 160 -11.01 17.98 -6.55
C ALA A 160 -12.15 17.17 -7.21
N SER A 161 -12.10 15.85 -7.04
CA SER A 161 -12.92 14.85 -7.73
C SER A 161 -13.87 14.09 -6.81
N VAL A 162 -13.71 14.21 -5.50
CA VAL A 162 -14.59 13.63 -4.48
C VAL A 162 -14.98 14.71 -3.48
N ARG A 163 -16.29 14.88 -3.26
CA ARG A 163 -16.87 15.91 -2.40
C ARG A 163 -17.91 15.30 -1.47
N LEU A 164 -17.78 15.62 -0.19
CA LEU A 164 -18.84 15.47 0.80
C LEU A 164 -19.61 16.79 0.86
N ASP A 165 -20.90 16.78 0.53
CA ASP A 165 -21.72 17.99 0.65
C ASP A 165 -22.23 18.21 2.09
N MET A 166 -22.86 19.37 2.32
CA MET A 166 -23.37 19.77 3.64
C MET A 166 -24.49 18.85 4.17
N ASN A 167 -25.07 18.02 3.31
CA ASN A 167 -26.10 17.04 3.66
C ASN A 167 -25.50 15.65 3.90
N GLY A 168 -24.17 15.53 3.88
CA GLY A 168 -23.45 14.27 4.07
C GLY A 168 -23.48 13.35 2.84
N LYS A 169 -23.86 13.86 1.66
CA LYS A 169 -23.82 13.08 0.42
C LYS A 169 -22.39 13.11 -0.12
N LEU A 170 -21.82 11.92 -0.25
CA LEU A 170 -20.54 11.71 -0.91
C LEU A 170 -20.78 11.59 -2.43
N THR A 171 -20.08 12.41 -3.20
CA THR A 171 -20.09 12.35 -4.67
C THR A 171 -18.66 12.25 -5.15
N GLY A 172 -18.38 11.33 -6.06
CA GLY A 172 -17.05 11.16 -6.60
C GLY A 172 -17.06 10.73 -8.06
N SER A 173 -15.87 10.74 -8.63
CA SER A 173 -15.63 10.42 -10.04
C SER A 173 -14.54 9.37 -10.22
N THR A 174 -14.13 8.67 -9.16
CA THR A 174 -13.01 7.73 -9.16
C THR A 174 -13.15 6.69 -10.25
N ARG A 175 -14.33 6.05 -10.39
CA ARG A 175 -14.57 5.07 -11.46
C ARG A 175 -14.33 5.65 -12.85
N GLY A 176 -14.89 6.82 -13.15
CA GLY A 176 -14.70 7.49 -14.44
C GLY A 176 -13.26 7.98 -14.66
N LEU A 177 -12.49 8.25 -13.60
CA LEU A 177 -11.06 8.53 -13.72
C LEU A 177 -10.25 7.26 -13.97
N MET A 178 -10.57 6.16 -13.27
CA MET A 178 -9.98 4.84 -13.47
C MET A 178 -10.23 4.31 -14.88
N GLU A 179 -11.40 4.60 -15.45
CA GLU A 179 -11.70 4.29 -16.84
C GLU A 179 -10.75 5.05 -17.78
N LYS A 180 -10.61 6.37 -17.61
CA LYS A 180 -9.75 7.22 -18.45
C LYS A 180 -8.26 6.85 -18.38
N ASN A 181 -7.79 6.45 -17.20
CA ASN A 181 -6.37 6.15 -16.99
C ASN A 181 -6.01 4.67 -17.17
N GLY A 182 -6.98 3.82 -17.51
CA GLY A 182 -6.79 2.40 -17.80
C GLY A 182 -6.70 1.50 -16.56
N LEU A 183 -6.86 2.03 -15.35
CA LEU A 183 -6.91 1.24 -14.13
C LEU A 183 -8.15 0.34 -14.08
N LEU A 184 -9.32 0.85 -14.49
CA LEU A 184 -10.56 0.07 -14.45
C LEU A 184 -10.44 -1.19 -15.31
N ALA A 185 -10.00 -1.03 -16.56
CA ALA A 185 -9.74 -2.15 -17.47
C ALA A 185 -8.71 -3.12 -16.90
N ALA A 186 -7.61 -2.62 -16.32
CA ALA A 186 -6.59 -3.48 -15.71
C ALA A 186 -7.11 -4.31 -14.51
N ILE A 187 -8.03 -3.75 -13.72
CA ILE A 187 -8.68 -4.49 -12.63
C ILE A 187 -9.56 -5.60 -13.22
N GLU A 188 -10.47 -5.24 -14.12
CA GLU A 188 -11.45 -6.17 -14.69
C GLU A 188 -10.79 -7.29 -15.51
N GLU A 189 -9.81 -6.97 -16.35
CA GLU A 189 -9.04 -7.93 -17.15
C GLU A 189 -8.23 -8.91 -16.29
N SER A 190 -7.91 -8.54 -15.05
CA SER A 190 -7.20 -9.42 -14.11
C SER A 190 -8.12 -10.42 -13.41
N GLY A 191 -9.45 -10.25 -13.51
CA GLY A 191 -10.43 -11.01 -12.74
C GLY A 191 -10.71 -10.45 -11.35
N ALA A 192 -10.12 -9.30 -10.99
CA ALA A 192 -10.41 -8.59 -9.75
C ALA A 192 -11.65 -7.70 -9.87
N THR A 193 -12.22 -7.34 -8.73
CA THR A 193 -13.41 -6.48 -8.64
C THR A 193 -13.02 -5.03 -8.35
N PRO A 194 -13.46 -4.04 -9.15
CA PRO A 194 -13.16 -2.63 -8.89
C PRO A 194 -13.93 -2.11 -7.67
N TRP A 195 -13.22 -1.47 -6.76
CA TRP A 195 -13.77 -0.94 -5.50
C TRP A 195 -13.46 0.56 -5.34
N CYS A 196 -14.40 1.42 -5.74
CA CYS A 196 -14.29 2.88 -5.55
C CYS A 196 -14.94 3.27 -4.22
N PHE A 197 -14.20 3.93 -3.33
CA PHE A 197 -14.65 4.12 -1.95
C PHE A 197 -15.94 4.95 -1.88
N GLU A 198 -16.06 5.98 -2.72
CA GLU A 198 -17.21 6.86 -2.67
C GLU A 198 -18.54 6.22 -3.09
N GLU A 199 -18.50 5.11 -3.84
CA GLU A 199 -19.70 4.47 -4.40
C GLU A 199 -20.55 3.80 -3.31
N HIS A 200 -19.95 3.61 -2.13
CA HIS A 200 -20.58 3.02 -0.95
C HIS A 200 -21.13 4.09 0.01
N GLY A 201 -21.03 5.37 -0.36
CA GLY A 201 -21.47 6.49 0.48
C GLY A 201 -20.64 6.67 1.75
N HIS A 202 -20.86 7.78 2.45
CA HIS A 202 -20.05 8.12 3.63
C HIS A 202 -20.34 7.20 4.83
N GLN A 203 -21.61 6.85 5.06
CA GLN A 203 -22.05 6.12 6.25
C GLN A 203 -21.76 4.61 6.21
N GLN A 204 -21.72 4.02 5.01
CA GLN A 204 -21.49 2.57 4.82
C GLN A 204 -20.10 2.29 4.25
N GLY A 205 -19.57 3.22 3.43
CA GLY A 205 -18.26 3.08 2.81
C GLY A 205 -17.08 3.40 3.72
N PHE A 206 -17.30 3.94 4.92
CA PHE A 206 -16.25 4.35 5.84
C PHE A 206 -16.62 4.09 7.30
N PHE A 207 -15.60 3.85 8.13
CA PHE A 207 -15.71 3.76 9.58
C PHE A 207 -14.53 4.49 10.24
N ALA A 208 -14.72 4.89 11.50
CA ALA A 208 -13.64 5.48 12.29
C ALA A 208 -12.68 4.38 12.78
N ALA A 209 -11.44 4.42 12.32
CA ALA A 209 -10.41 3.50 12.77
C ALA A 209 -10.05 3.82 14.23
N GLY A 210 -10.27 2.86 15.14
CA GLY A 210 -9.92 3.03 16.54
C GLY A 210 -8.43 3.29 16.73
N MET A 211 -8.08 4.45 17.29
CA MET A 211 -6.69 4.82 17.64
C MET A 211 -6.42 4.69 19.14
N ALA A 212 -7.35 4.12 19.90
CA ALA A 212 -7.21 3.87 21.33
C ALA A 212 -5.96 3.00 21.56
N GLY A 213 -5.00 3.54 22.33
CA GLY A 213 -3.76 2.85 22.66
C GLY A 213 -2.64 2.95 21.62
N VAL A 214 -2.76 3.77 20.57
CA VAL A 214 -1.63 4.10 19.67
C VAL A 214 -0.81 5.24 20.29
N PRO A 215 0.41 4.99 20.81
CA PRO A 215 1.21 6.02 21.45
C PRO A 215 1.54 7.16 20.47
N GLY A 216 1.34 8.41 20.90
CA GLY A 216 1.62 9.59 20.09
C GLY A 216 0.59 9.90 19.01
N SER A 217 -0.58 9.26 19.00
CA SER A 217 -1.67 9.66 18.11
C SER A 217 -2.22 11.05 18.49
N HIS A 218 -2.39 11.91 17.48
CA HIS A 218 -3.06 13.20 17.61
C HIS A 218 -4.53 13.15 17.14
N TRP A 219 -5.03 11.98 16.75
CA TRP A 219 -6.41 11.79 16.32
C TRP A 219 -7.28 11.37 17.50
N SER A 220 -8.15 12.27 17.97
CA SER A 220 -9.08 12.03 19.09
C SER A 220 -10.05 10.89 18.80
N ASP A 221 -10.65 10.91 17.61
CA ASP A 221 -11.70 9.97 17.20
C ASP A 221 -11.21 8.97 16.14
N GLY A 222 -9.90 9.01 15.84
CA GLY A 222 -9.29 8.24 14.77
C GLY A 222 -9.62 8.76 13.35
N PRO A 223 -8.84 8.33 12.34
CA PRO A 223 -9.15 8.65 10.96
C PRO A 223 -10.33 7.81 10.46
N TRP A 224 -11.14 8.38 9.57
CA TRP A 224 -12.11 7.61 8.80
C TRP A 224 -11.40 6.86 7.68
N VAL A 225 -11.61 5.54 7.61
CA VAL A 225 -10.99 4.66 6.61
C VAL A 225 -12.06 3.85 5.88
N ALA A 226 -11.74 3.37 4.69
CA ALA A 226 -12.69 2.66 3.85
C ALA A 226 -13.14 1.33 4.49
N SER A 227 -14.44 1.03 4.44
CA SER A 227 -15.05 -0.15 5.04
C SER A 227 -14.53 -1.48 4.51
N VAL A 228 -13.99 -1.49 3.28
CA VAL A 228 -13.31 -2.66 2.71
C VAL A 228 -12.23 -3.23 3.63
N LEU A 229 -11.64 -2.41 4.50
CA LEU A 229 -10.63 -2.86 5.46
C LEU A 229 -11.17 -3.76 6.58
N GLU A 230 -12.48 -3.76 6.85
CA GLU A 230 -13.12 -4.70 7.76
C GLU A 230 -13.51 -6.02 7.06
N GLU A 231 -13.49 -6.03 5.74
CA GLU A 231 -14.04 -7.12 4.92
C GLU A 231 -12.97 -8.06 4.35
N VAL A 232 -11.71 -7.64 4.37
CA VAL A 232 -10.58 -8.36 3.74
C VAL A 232 -9.59 -8.88 4.77
N ASP A 233 -8.95 -9.99 4.43
CA ASP A 233 -7.92 -10.60 5.26
C ASP A 233 -6.58 -9.88 5.11
N HIS A 234 -6.28 -9.37 3.91
CA HIS A 234 -5.02 -8.70 3.61
C HIS A 234 -5.19 -7.43 2.77
N VAL A 235 -4.25 -6.50 2.95
CA VAL A 235 -4.15 -5.28 2.15
C VAL A 235 -2.78 -5.24 1.47
N VAL A 236 -2.80 -5.12 0.14
CA VAL A 236 -1.60 -4.89 -0.67
C VAL A 236 -1.66 -3.47 -1.21
N THR A 237 -0.62 -2.65 -0.97
CA THR A 237 -0.57 -1.28 -1.50
C THR A 237 0.28 -1.23 -2.76
N LEU A 238 -0.26 -0.70 -3.85
CA LEU A 238 0.44 -0.41 -5.10
C LEU A 238 0.57 1.09 -5.29
N PRO A 239 1.60 1.71 -4.68
CA PRO A 239 1.78 3.14 -4.76
C PRO A 239 2.28 3.57 -6.14
N ARG A 240 2.15 4.87 -6.41
CA ARG A 240 3.04 5.59 -7.32
C ARG A 240 4.02 6.42 -6.49
N LEU A 241 5.28 6.46 -6.90
CA LEU A 241 6.29 7.33 -6.26
C LEU A 241 6.39 8.62 -7.06
N SER A 242 6.23 9.76 -6.39
CA SER A 242 6.32 11.09 -6.98
C SER A 242 6.45 12.14 -5.89
N SER A 243 7.16 13.22 -6.21
CA SER A 243 7.22 14.38 -5.35
C SER A 243 5.85 15.02 -5.18
N HIS A 244 5.53 15.41 -3.95
CA HIS A 244 4.32 16.11 -3.57
C HIS A 244 4.68 17.35 -2.74
N LEU A 245 4.17 18.52 -3.15
CA LEU A 245 4.51 19.82 -2.55
C LEU A 245 4.43 19.85 -1.02
N ILE A 246 3.46 19.12 -0.46
CA ILE A 246 3.16 19.08 0.99
C ILE A 246 3.56 17.72 1.60
N GLY A 247 3.76 16.70 0.76
CA GLY A 247 3.93 15.29 1.19
C GLY A 247 5.36 14.78 1.10
N GLY A 248 6.29 15.57 0.56
CA GLY A 248 7.67 15.18 0.38
C GLY A 248 7.97 14.69 -1.04
N CYS A 249 8.87 13.72 -1.15
CA CYS A 249 9.57 13.35 -2.39
C CYS A 249 9.01 12.11 -3.09
#